data_AF-A0A7L4QI02-F1
#
_entry.id   AF-A0A7L4QI02-F1
#
_cell.length_a   1.000
_cell.length_b   1.000
_cell.length_c   1.000
_cell.angle_alpha   90.00
_cell.angle_beta   90.00
_cell.angle_gamma   90.00
#
_symmetry.space_group_name_H-M   'P 1'
#
loop_
_entity.id
_entity.type
_entity.pdbx_description
1 polymer ?
#
loop_
_entity_poly.entity_id
_entity_poly.type
_entity_poly.pdbx_seq_one_letter_code
_entity_poly.pdbx_strand_id
1 'polypeptide(L)'
;SLVPLILPPAIKLTTTKAERKIRMVQMRTVSKKEKIAFPIIAAIVAGMLVPKAIPLVGMLFVGNLFRETGVTQRLAKGASEELLNIVTIILGLSVGSTMDAANFLNIQTIKILVLGVAAFFTAACGGVIVAKIMNLFLKEKINPMIGAAGVSAVPMSARVVQKMGLKEDPQNHLLMHAMGPNVAGVIGTAVAAGVLIASLA
;
A
#
# COMPACT_ATOMS: atom_id res chain seq x y z
N SER A 1 -6.40 8.19 -10.45
CA SER A 1 -6.48 8.11 -8.98
C SER A 1 -6.24 9.49 -8.38
N LEU A 2 -6.94 9.88 -7.31
CA LEU A 2 -6.80 11.21 -6.68
C LEU A 2 -5.54 11.32 -5.78
N VAL A 3 -4.76 10.25 -5.67
CA VAL A 3 -3.56 10.15 -4.84
C VAL A 3 -2.57 11.30 -5.06
N PRO A 4 -2.22 11.69 -6.31
CA PRO A 4 -1.29 12.80 -6.52
C PRO A 4 -1.84 14.17 -6.12
N LEU A 5 -3.15 14.30 -5.96
CA LEU A 5 -3.82 15.52 -5.51
C LEU A 5 -3.94 15.56 -3.98
N ILE A 6 -4.22 14.42 -3.33
CA ILE A 6 -4.50 14.33 -1.89
C ILE A 6 -3.22 14.20 -1.04
N LEU A 7 -2.22 13.43 -1.49
CA LEU A 7 -0.99 13.19 -0.72
C LEU A 7 -0.18 14.47 -0.47
N PRO A 8 0.09 15.33 -1.47
CA PRO A 8 0.93 16.50 -1.25
C PRO A 8 0.39 17.47 -0.20
N PRO A 9 -0.91 17.84 -0.19
CA PRO A 9 -1.49 18.63 0.90
C PRO A 9 -1.37 17.96 2.26
N ALA A 10 -1.71 16.67 2.38
CA ALA A 10 -1.64 15.92 3.63
C ALA A 10 -0.23 15.95 4.22
N ILE A 11 0.78 15.67 3.39
CA ILE A 11 2.18 15.67 3.78
C ILE A 11 2.65 17.08 4.13
N LYS A 12 2.29 18.11 3.34
CA LYS A 12 2.70 19.49 3.62
C LYS A 12 2.13 20.03 4.91
N LEU A 13 0.88 19.67 5.24
CA LEU A 13 0.21 20.07 6.47
C LEU A 13 0.85 19.42 7.71
N THR A 14 1.29 18.17 7.58
CA THR A 14 1.77 17.37 8.70
C THR A 14 3.28 17.34 8.85
N THR A 15 4.07 17.84 7.90
CA THR A 15 5.57 17.81 7.94
C THR A 15 6.21 19.18 7.80
N THR A 16 7.37 19.36 8.42
CA THR A 16 8.23 20.55 8.25
C THR A 16 9.22 20.36 7.10
N LYS A 17 9.78 21.46 6.57
CA LYS A 17 10.82 21.39 5.52
C LYS A 17 12.07 20.62 5.99
N ALA A 18 12.45 20.75 7.26
CA ALA A 18 13.60 20.04 7.83
C ALA A 18 13.38 18.52 7.82
N GLU A 19 12.19 18.07 8.21
CA GLU A 19 11.81 16.65 8.18
C GLU A 19 11.81 16.07 6.76
N ARG A 20 11.33 16.85 5.77
CA ARG A 20 11.29 16.40 4.36
C ARG A 20 12.67 16.23 3.74
N LYS A 21 13.69 16.90 4.28
CA LYS A 21 15.08 16.83 3.81
C LYS A 21 15.90 15.71 4.47
N ILE A 22 15.31 14.93 5.37
CA ILE A 22 15.97 13.75 5.95
C ILE A 22 16.34 12.79 4.81
N ARG A 23 17.64 12.45 4.74
CA ARG A 23 18.20 11.49 3.78
C ARG A 23 18.16 10.10 4.38
N MET A 24 17.71 9.13 3.59
CA MET A 24 17.59 7.74 4.03
C MET A 24 18.89 6.97 3.81
N VAL A 25 19.21 6.08 4.73
CA VAL A 25 20.34 5.16 4.62
C VAL A 25 20.03 4.08 3.59
N GLN A 26 21.04 3.69 2.81
CA GLN A 26 20.91 2.65 1.79
C GLN A 26 20.35 1.35 2.38
N MET A 27 19.42 0.71 1.68
CA MET A 27 18.85 -0.56 2.13
C MET A 27 19.89 -1.69 2.13
N ARG A 28 19.78 -2.58 3.12
CA ARG A 28 20.59 -3.81 3.17
C ARG A 28 20.29 -4.72 1.98
N THR A 29 21.27 -5.51 1.60
CA THR A 29 21.09 -6.59 0.62
C THR A 29 20.31 -7.74 1.25
N VAL A 30 19.19 -8.12 0.63
CA VAL A 30 18.32 -9.20 1.09
C VAL A 30 18.66 -10.50 0.36
N SER A 31 18.88 -11.58 1.10
CA SER A 31 19.22 -12.89 0.52
C SER A 31 18.02 -13.51 -0.20
N LYS A 32 18.27 -14.37 -1.20
CA LYS A 32 17.20 -15.10 -1.90
C LYS A 32 16.37 -15.96 -0.93
N LYS A 33 17.02 -16.59 0.06
CA LYS A 33 16.35 -17.40 1.09
C LYS A 33 15.36 -16.55 1.89
N GLU A 34 15.76 -15.34 2.27
CA GLU A 34 14.90 -14.42 3.03
C GLU A 34 13.68 -13.97 2.22
N LYS A 35 13.85 -13.66 0.93
CA LYS A 35 12.72 -13.29 0.04
C LYS A 35 11.71 -14.42 -0.13
N ILE A 36 12.15 -15.67 -0.19
CA ILE A 36 11.28 -16.85 -0.29
C ILE A 36 10.60 -17.16 1.05
N ALA A 37 11.33 -17.03 2.17
CA ALA A 37 10.79 -17.28 3.50
C ALA A 37 9.72 -16.26 3.90
N PHE A 38 9.87 -14.99 3.50
CA PHE A 38 8.95 -13.91 3.84
C PHE A 38 7.47 -14.21 3.56
N PRO A 39 7.04 -14.55 2.32
CA PRO A 39 5.63 -14.81 2.04
C PRO A 39 5.08 -16.02 2.81
N ILE A 40 5.90 -17.05 3.06
CA ILE A 40 5.50 -18.26 3.81
C ILE A 40 5.24 -17.90 5.28
N ILE A 41 6.22 -17.27 5.93
CA ILE A 41 6.13 -16.88 7.34
C ILE A 41 4.99 -15.87 7.52
N ALA A 42 4.90 -14.87 6.64
CA ALA A 42 3.85 -13.86 6.73
C ALA A 42 2.44 -14.46 6.53
N ALA A 43 2.28 -15.45 5.65
CA ALA A 43 1.01 -16.17 5.49
C ALA A 43 0.62 -16.96 6.75
N ILE A 44 1.58 -17.66 7.37
CA ILE A 44 1.35 -18.42 8.60
C ILE A 44 0.96 -17.48 9.74
N VAL A 45 1.72 -16.40 9.94
CA VAL A 45 1.45 -15.41 11.01
C VAL A 45 0.10 -14.74 10.79
N ALA A 46 -0.20 -14.29 9.56
CA ALA A 46 -1.49 -13.69 9.24
C ALA A 46 -2.65 -14.67 9.45
N GLY A 47 -2.45 -15.95 9.10
CA GLY A 47 -3.47 -16.98 9.30
C GLY A 47 -3.71 -17.35 10.76
N MET A 48 -2.68 -17.34 11.60
CA MET A 48 -2.82 -17.56 13.03
C MET A 48 -3.52 -16.39 13.75
N LEU A 49 -3.25 -15.15 13.32
CA LEU A 49 -3.84 -13.97 13.94
C LEU A 49 -5.26 -13.69 13.43
N VAL A 50 -5.47 -13.80 12.12
CA VAL A 50 -6.74 -13.45 11.46
C VAL A 50 -7.07 -14.50 10.40
N PRO A 51 -7.64 -15.66 10.77
CA PRO A 51 -7.96 -16.73 9.84
C PRO A 51 -8.86 -16.29 8.67
N LYS A 52 -9.77 -15.35 8.92
CA LYS A 52 -10.66 -14.76 7.90
C LYS A 52 -9.91 -13.91 6.85
N ALA A 53 -8.69 -13.46 7.14
CA ALA A 53 -7.84 -12.74 6.17
C ALA A 53 -7.08 -13.69 5.21
N ILE A 54 -7.00 -15.00 5.51
CA ILE A 54 -6.22 -15.98 4.74
C ILE A 54 -6.60 -15.98 3.25
N PRO A 55 -7.88 -15.96 2.84
CA PRO A 55 -8.21 -15.96 1.41
C PRO A 55 -7.68 -14.74 0.65
N LEU A 56 -7.54 -13.59 1.32
CA LEU A 56 -7.04 -12.35 0.71
C LEU A 56 -5.50 -12.31 0.75
N VAL A 57 -4.94 -12.41 1.95
CA VAL A 57 -3.51 -12.25 2.20
C VAL A 57 -2.73 -13.46 1.68
N GLY A 58 -3.29 -14.67 1.78
CA GLY A 58 -2.68 -15.90 1.27
C GLY A 58 -2.50 -15.89 -0.24
N MET A 59 -3.51 -15.45 -1.00
CA MET A 59 -3.40 -15.36 -2.46
C MET A 59 -2.34 -14.33 -2.90
N LEU A 60 -2.20 -13.22 -2.17
CA LEU A 60 -1.12 -12.26 -2.39
C LEU A 60 0.26 -12.90 -2.17
N PHE A 61 0.42 -13.67 -1.09
CA PHE A 61 1.70 -14.33 -0.79
C PHE A 61 2.02 -15.50 -1.72
N VAL A 62 1.02 -16.21 -2.25
CA VAL A 62 1.21 -17.20 -3.32
C VAL A 62 1.78 -16.54 -4.59
N GLY A 63 1.20 -15.40 -5.01
CA GLY A 63 1.74 -14.64 -6.14
C GLY A 63 3.18 -14.17 -5.91
N ASN A 64 3.50 -13.74 -4.68
CA ASN A 64 4.86 -13.38 -4.28
C ASN A 64 5.81 -14.60 -4.37
N LEU A 65 5.38 -15.77 -3.89
CA LEU A 65 6.18 -17.00 -3.95
C LEU A 65 6.45 -17.45 -5.40
N PHE A 66 5.47 -17.30 -6.30
CA PHE A 66 5.69 -17.59 -7.73
C PHE A 66 6.79 -16.73 -8.34
N ARG A 67 6.89 -15.47 -7.90
CA ARG A 67 7.93 -14.54 -8.34
C ARG A 67 9.30 -14.85 -7.73
N GLU A 68 9.37 -15.13 -6.43
CA GLU A 68 10.63 -15.19 -5.69
C GLU A 68 11.32 -16.57 -5.73
N THR A 69 10.60 -17.67 -5.97
CA THR A 69 11.20 -19.02 -6.06
C THR A 69 12.11 -19.19 -7.28
N GLY A 70 11.77 -18.55 -8.40
CA GLY A 70 12.54 -18.57 -9.65
C GLY A 70 12.40 -19.85 -10.47
N VAL A 71 11.62 -20.84 -10.02
CA VAL A 71 11.32 -22.09 -10.77
C VAL A 71 9.92 -22.07 -11.41
N THR A 72 9.07 -21.12 -11.00
CA THR A 72 7.69 -20.97 -11.47
C THR A 72 7.50 -19.75 -12.38
N GLN A 73 8.51 -19.33 -13.15
CA GLN A 73 8.44 -18.12 -13.99
C GLN A 73 7.24 -18.10 -14.95
N ARG A 74 6.91 -19.24 -15.56
CA ARG A 74 5.73 -19.35 -16.45
C ARG A 74 4.43 -19.07 -15.69
N LEU A 75 4.30 -19.59 -14.47
CA LEU A 75 3.12 -19.34 -13.63
C LEU A 75 3.09 -17.88 -13.15
N ALA A 76 4.24 -17.33 -12.73
CA ALA A 76 4.33 -15.94 -12.29
C ALA A 76 3.92 -14.97 -13.39
N LYS A 77 4.45 -15.17 -14.61
CA LYS A 77 4.11 -14.35 -15.78
C LYS A 77 2.64 -14.50 -16.16
N GLY A 78 2.18 -15.76 -16.30
CA GLY A 78 0.79 -16.09 -16.59
C GLY A 78 -0.20 -15.46 -15.61
N ALA A 79 0.15 -15.44 -14.33
CA ALA A 79 -0.66 -14.83 -13.29
C ALA A 79 -0.65 -13.29 -13.35
N SER A 80 0.51 -12.66 -13.59
CA SER A 80 0.67 -11.20 -13.55
C SER A 80 0.25 -10.47 -14.83
N GLU A 81 0.20 -11.16 -15.97
CA GLU A 81 -0.14 -10.58 -17.27
C GLU A 81 -1.51 -11.11 -17.75
N GLU A 82 -1.55 -12.32 -18.32
CA GLU A 82 -2.73 -12.82 -19.03
C GLU A 82 -3.92 -13.05 -18.10
N LEU A 83 -3.72 -13.76 -16.99
CA LEU A 83 -4.79 -14.04 -16.04
C LEU A 83 -5.29 -12.76 -15.36
N LEU A 84 -4.37 -11.86 -14.96
CA LEU A 84 -4.73 -10.57 -14.38
C LEU A 84 -5.59 -9.75 -15.34
N ASN A 85 -5.22 -9.68 -16.62
CA ASN A 85 -5.97 -8.93 -17.63
C ASN A 85 -7.37 -9.52 -17.84
N ILE A 86 -7.48 -10.85 -17.97
CA ILE A 86 -8.78 -11.54 -18.15
C ILE A 86 -9.69 -11.29 -16.95
N VAL A 87 -9.19 -11.53 -15.73
CA VAL A 87 -9.97 -11.36 -14.50
C VAL A 87 -10.34 -9.89 -14.29
N THR A 88 -9.46 -8.95 -14.66
CA THR A 88 -9.76 -7.50 -14.58
C THR A 88 -10.90 -7.11 -15.50
N ILE A 89 -10.96 -7.65 -16.73
CA ILE A 89 -12.07 -7.40 -17.65
C ILE A 89 -13.37 -7.94 -17.06
N ILE A 90 -13.38 -9.19 -16.58
CA ILE A 90 -14.57 -9.82 -16.00
C ILE A 90 -15.05 -9.05 -14.75
N LEU A 91 -14.13 -8.64 -13.88
CA LEU A 91 -14.44 -7.87 -12.68
C LEU A 91 -14.96 -6.48 -13.04
N GLY A 92 -14.33 -5.81 -14.02
CA GLY A 92 -14.79 -4.50 -14.50
C GLY A 92 -16.20 -4.55 -15.08
N LEU A 93 -16.51 -5.55 -15.91
CA LEU A 93 -17.85 -5.75 -16.46
C LEU A 93 -18.87 -6.11 -15.38
N SER A 94 -18.51 -7.00 -14.45
CA SER A 94 -19.40 -7.40 -13.35
C SER A 94 -19.69 -6.25 -12.39
N VAL A 95 -18.71 -5.42 -12.04
CA VAL A 95 -18.93 -4.24 -11.21
C VAL A 95 -19.75 -3.21 -11.98
N GLY A 96 -19.42 -2.96 -13.25
CA GLY A 96 -20.13 -2.00 -14.10
C GLY A 96 -21.60 -2.37 -14.33
N SER A 97 -21.92 -3.66 -14.46
CA SER A 97 -23.31 -4.11 -14.65
C SER A 97 -24.19 -3.92 -13.42
N THR A 98 -23.60 -3.74 -12.23
CA THR A 98 -24.34 -3.46 -10.98
C THR A 98 -24.60 -1.96 -10.76
N MET A 99 -24.09 -1.07 -11.63
CA MET A 99 -24.20 0.38 -11.50
C MET A 99 -25.49 0.94 -12.11
N ASP A 100 -26.65 0.50 -11.62
CA ASP A 100 -27.94 1.06 -12.03
C ASP A 100 -28.10 2.52 -11.59
N ALA A 101 -28.79 3.32 -12.40
CA ALA A 101 -28.96 4.76 -12.15
C ALA A 101 -29.56 5.08 -10.76
N ALA A 102 -30.50 4.25 -10.28
CA ALA A 102 -31.12 4.40 -8.96
C ALA A 102 -30.15 4.12 -7.79
N ASN A 103 -29.19 3.20 -7.99
CA ASN A 103 -28.18 2.85 -7.00
C ASN A 103 -27.00 3.84 -7.04
N PHE A 104 -26.66 4.35 -8.22
CA PHE A 104 -25.53 5.25 -8.40
C PHE A 104 -25.86 6.72 -8.09
N LEU A 105 -27.00 7.24 -8.58
CA LEU A 105 -27.43 8.63 -8.35
C LEU A 105 -28.18 8.79 -7.02
N ASN A 106 -27.59 8.23 -5.96
CA ASN A 106 -28.12 8.31 -4.61
C ASN A 106 -27.22 9.21 -3.75
N ILE A 107 -27.84 9.95 -2.81
CA ILE A 107 -27.11 10.74 -1.81
C ILE A 107 -26.13 9.87 -1.00
N GLN A 108 -26.45 8.59 -0.81
CA GLN A 108 -25.56 7.62 -0.16
C GLN A 108 -24.25 7.43 -0.94
N THR A 109 -24.31 7.35 -2.27
CA THR A 109 -23.13 7.22 -3.14
C THR A 109 -22.24 8.44 -3.05
N ILE A 110 -22.82 9.64 -3.02
CA ILE A 110 -22.07 10.88 -2.81
C ILE A 110 -21.38 10.87 -1.44
N LYS A 111 -22.07 10.42 -0.38
CA LYS A 111 -21.48 10.28 0.96
C LYS A 111 -20.28 9.32 0.94
N ILE A 112 -20.39 8.17 0.27
CA ILE A 112 -19.29 7.20 0.14
C ILE A 112 -18.07 7.83 -0.54
N LEU A 113 -18.28 8.59 -1.63
CA LEU A 113 -17.19 9.27 -2.34
C LEU A 113 -16.47 10.30 -1.46
N VAL A 114 -17.22 11.13 -0.74
CA VAL A 114 -16.66 12.14 0.18
C VAL A 114 -15.93 11.48 1.33
N LEU A 115 -16.51 10.45 1.95
CA LEU A 115 -15.87 9.66 3.00
C LEU A 115 -14.58 8.99 2.50
N GLY A 116 -14.56 8.50 1.26
CA GLY A 116 -13.36 7.92 0.66
C GLY A 116 -12.22 8.92 0.53
N VAL A 117 -12.50 10.14 0.07
CA VAL A 117 -11.50 11.22 -0.01
C VAL A 117 -10.98 11.60 1.37
N ALA A 118 -11.89 11.76 2.34
CA ALA A 118 -11.53 12.08 3.72
C ALA A 118 -10.69 10.96 4.36
N ALA A 119 -11.09 9.70 4.20
CA ALA A 119 -10.36 8.53 4.69
C ALA A 119 -8.95 8.44 4.10
N PHE A 120 -8.80 8.75 2.82
CA PHE A 120 -7.49 8.76 2.16
C PHE A 120 -6.58 9.86 2.72
N PHE A 121 -7.13 11.04 2.95
CA PHE A 121 -6.41 12.17 3.55
C PHE A 121 -5.99 11.87 5.00
N THR A 122 -6.90 11.34 5.82
CA THR A 122 -6.61 11.00 7.22
C THR A 122 -5.63 9.83 7.33
N ALA A 123 -5.74 8.82 6.46
CA ALA A 123 -4.76 7.72 6.39
C ALA A 123 -3.35 8.23 6.04
N ALA A 124 -3.23 9.14 5.07
CA ALA A 124 -1.95 9.75 4.72
C ALA A 124 -1.36 10.55 5.89
N CYS A 125 -2.18 11.37 6.56
CA CYS A 125 -1.76 12.11 7.76
C CYS A 125 -1.34 11.17 8.88
N GLY A 126 -2.12 10.12 9.14
CA GLY A 126 -1.83 9.10 10.15
C GLY A 126 -0.50 8.40 9.88
N GLY A 127 -0.22 8.02 8.64
CA GLY A 127 1.05 7.42 8.26
C GLY A 127 2.26 8.34 8.53
N VAL A 128 2.13 9.64 8.25
CA VAL A 128 3.17 10.63 8.58
C VAL A 128 3.36 10.75 10.10
N ILE A 129 2.26 10.84 10.86
CA ILE A 129 2.30 10.98 12.31
C ILE A 129 2.99 9.76 12.95
N VAL A 130 2.66 8.55 12.50
CA VAL A 130 3.33 7.32 12.96
C VAL A 130 4.83 7.38 12.65
N ALA A 131 5.24 7.80 11.46
CA ALA A 131 6.66 7.97 11.14
C ALA A 131 7.35 9.00 12.05
N LYS A 132 6.67 10.07 12.44
CA LYS A 132 7.18 11.05 13.41
C LYS A 132 7.31 10.48 14.81
N ILE A 133 6.32 9.71 15.27
CA ILE A 133 6.36 9.04 16.56
C ILE A 133 7.55 8.06 16.59
N MET A 134 7.76 7.30 15.52
CA MET A 134 8.92 6.41 15.39
C MET A 134 10.25 7.20 15.51
N ASN A 135 10.34 8.40 14.93
CA ASN A 135 11.52 9.26 15.01
C ASN A 135 11.86 9.77 16.42
N LEU A 136 10.95 9.65 17.40
CA LEU A 136 11.25 9.97 18.79
C LEU A 136 12.14 8.92 19.46
N PHE A 137 12.11 7.68 18.97
CA PHE A 137 12.80 6.54 19.59
C PHE A 137 13.93 5.98 18.72
N LEU A 138 13.91 6.23 17.41
CA LEU A 138 14.91 5.72 16.48
C LEU A 138 16.20 6.56 16.48
N LYS A 139 17.35 5.87 16.50
CA LYS A 139 18.67 6.50 16.29
C LYS A 139 18.80 7.05 14.87
N GLU A 140 18.39 6.25 13.89
CA GLU A 140 18.32 6.66 12.48
C GLU A 140 16.92 7.13 12.16
N LYS A 141 16.78 8.44 11.91
CA LYS A 141 15.47 9.04 11.64
C LYS A 141 14.96 8.67 10.25
N ILE A 142 13.69 8.33 10.18
CA ILE A 142 12.95 8.05 8.94
C ILE A 142 12.39 9.37 8.41
N ASN A 143 12.49 9.60 7.10
CA ASN A 143 11.82 10.73 6.47
C ASN A 143 10.29 10.58 6.60
N PRO A 144 9.56 11.48 7.30
CA PRO A 144 8.13 11.30 7.56
C PRO A 144 7.27 11.24 6.29
N MET A 145 7.75 11.74 5.15
CA MET A 145 7.04 11.61 3.87
C MET A 145 6.87 10.14 3.44
N ILE A 146 7.79 9.26 3.86
CA ILE A 146 7.71 7.82 3.63
C ILE A 146 6.48 7.21 4.35
N GLY A 147 6.08 7.78 5.48
CA GLY A 147 4.87 7.36 6.21
C GLY A 147 3.59 7.52 5.37
N ALA A 148 3.46 8.62 4.64
CA ALA A 148 2.34 8.82 3.72
C ALA A 148 2.35 7.87 2.50
N ALA A 149 3.50 7.28 2.16
CA ALA A 149 3.56 6.25 1.13
C ALA A 149 2.88 4.94 1.57
N GLY A 150 2.56 4.79 2.86
CA GLY A 150 1.83 3.65 3.41
C GLY A 150 0.39 3.52 2.91
N VAL A 151 -0.15 4.54 2.23
CA VAL A 151 -1.45 4.42 1.58
C VAL A 151 -1.31 3.53 0.33
N SER A 152 -2.07 2.44 0.30
CA SER A 152 -1.97 1.24 -0.58
C SER A 152 -2.13 1.45 -2.10
N ALA A 153 -1.84 2.63 -2.63
CA ALA A 153 -1.86 2.90 -4.07
C ALA A 153 -0.48 2.62 -4.69
N VAL A 154 -0.23 1.36 -5.00
CA VAL A 154 1.00 0.88 -5.63
C VAL A 154 1.00 1.19 -7.13
N PRO A 155 2.11 1.65 -7.75
CA PRO A 155 3.32 2.24 -7.14
C PRO A 155 3.20 3.76 -6.92
N MET A 156 2.01 4.34 -7.13
CA MET A 156 1.81 5.78 -7.25
C MET A 156 2.08 6.56 -5.96
N SER A 157 1.70 6.07 -4.77
CA SER A 157 2.00 6.75 -3.50
C SER A 157 3.50 6.98 -3.32
N ALA A 158 4.30 5.94 -3.56
CA ALA A 158 5.76 6.02 -3.49
C ALA A 158 6.34 6.98 -4.55
N ARG A 159 5.77 7.02 -5.76
CA ARG A 159 6.17 7.98 -6.81
C ARG A 159 5.84 9.43 -6.45
N VAL A 160 4.70 9.68 -5.79
CA VAL A 160 4.35 11.02 -5.29
C VAL A 160 5.35 11.48 -4.24
N VAL A 161 5.68 10.60 -3.28
CA VAL A 161 6.70 10.89 -2.26
C VAL A 161 8.07 11.13 -2.89
N GLN A 162 8.48 10.33 -3.88
CA GLN A 162 9.71 10.57 -4.65
C GLN A 162 9.72 11.96 -5.30
N LYS A 163 8.64 12.31 -6.00
CA LYS A 163 8.53 13.61 -6.70
C LYS A 163 8.60 14.78 -5.71
N MET A 164 8.05 14.63 -4.52
CA MET A 164 8.14 15.66 -3.48
C MET A 164 9.52 15.70 -2.81
N GLY A 165 10.13 14.54 -2.54
CA GLY A 165 11.50 14.46 -2.03
C GLY A 165 12.49 15.19 -2.94
N LEU A 166 12.44 14.90 -4.24
CA LEU A 166 13.28 15.57 -5.24
C LEU A 166 13.03 17.08 -5.37
N LYS A 167 11.82 17.55 -5.05
CA LYS A 167 11.52 18.99 -5.04
C LYS A 167 12.11 19.70 -3.83
N GLU A 168 12.29 19.00 -2.71
CA GLU A 168 12.85 19.57 -1.48
C GLU A 168 14.38 19.44 -1.45
N ASP A 169 14.93 18.35 -1.99
CA ASP A 169 16.36 18.11 -2.22
C ASP A 169 16.54 17.23 -3.48
N PRO A 170 17.15 17.74 -4.57
CA PRO A 170 17.34 16.99 -5.82
C PRO A 170 18.15 15.69 -5.69
N GLN A 171 18.93 15.52 -4.63
CA GLN A 171 19.71 14.30 -4.36
C GLN A 171 18.98 13.30 -3.46
N ASN A 172 17.80 13.66 -2.92
CA ASN A 172 17.08 12.81 -1.97
C ASN A 172 16.11 11.85 -2.68
N HIS A 173 16.62 10.67 -3.03
CA HIS A 173 15.83 9.61 -3.67
C HIS A 173 15.15 8.71 -2.62
N LEU A 174 13.82 8.86 -2.50
CA LEU A 174 12.99 8.16 -1.53
C LEU A 174 12.21 6.97 -2.12
N LEU A 175 12.14 6.80 -3.44
CA LEU A 175 11.27 5.81 -4.09
C LEU A 175 11.48 4.40 -3.54
N MET A 176 12.73 3.97 -3.43
CA MET A 176 13.07 2.63 -2.97
C MET A 176 12.69 2.40 -1.50
N HIS A 177 12.82 3.42 -0.65
CA HIS A 177 12.41 3.37 0.76
C HIS A 177 10.89 3.46 0.92
N ALA A 178 10.23 4.29 0.12
CA ALA A 178 8.79 4.51 0.13
C ALA A 178 7.99 3.30 -0.36
N MET A 179 8.59 2.41 -1.16
CA MET A 179 7.97 1.16 -1.57
C MET A 179 7.71 0.20 -0.41
N GLY A 180 8.55 0.22 0.64
CA GLY A 180 8.38 -0.64 1.82
C GLY A 180 7.01 -0.41 2.49
N PRO A 181 6.73 0.80 3.00
CA PRO A 181 5.43 1.12 3.56
C PRO A 181 4.27 0.96 2.57
N ASN A 182 4.47 1.24 1.29
CA ASN A 182 3.41 1.08 0.28
C ASN A 182 2.97 -0.39 0.15
N VAL A 183 3.92 -1.33 0.14
CA VAL A 183 3.62 -2.77 0.16
C VAL A 183 3.01 -3.18 1.51
N ALA A 184 3.53 -2.65 2.62
CA ALA A 184 2.96 -2.90 3.95
C ALA A 184 1.50 -2.42 4.06
N GLY A 185 1.15 -1.31 3.40
CA GLY A 185 -0.22 -0.80 3.31
C GLY A 185 -1.17 -1.78 2.64
N VAL A 186 -0.76 -2.38 1.52
CA VAL A 186 -1.56 -3.42 0.82
C VAL A 186 -1.84 -4.60 1.74
N ILE A 187 -0.81 -5.10 2.43
CA ILE A 187 -0.93 -6.21 3.38
C ILE A 187 -1.85 -5.79 4.54
N GLY A 188 -1.62 -4.62 5.13
CA GLY A 188 -2.39 -4.11 6.25
C GLY A 188 -3.87 -3.90 5.92
N THR A 189 -4.19 -3.47 4.69
CA THR A 189 -5.57 -3.31 4.23
C THR A 189 -6.28 -4.67 4.15
N ALA A 190 -5.61 -5.69 3.63
CA ALA A 190 -6.17 -7.04 3.55
C ALA A 190 -6.36 -7.67 4.94
N VAL A 191 -5.44 -7.43 5.88
CA VAL A 191 -5.59 -7.85 7.28
C VAL A 191 -6.74 -7.12 7.96
N ALA A 192 -6.84 -5.80 7.81
CA ALA A 192 -7.94 -5.01 8.36
C ALA A 192 -9.30 -5.46 7.81
N ALA A 193 -9.39 -5.75 6.51
CA ALA A 193 -10.58 -6.33 5.90
C ALA A 193 -10.93 -7.69 6.54
N GLY A 194 -9.95 -8.56 6.75
CA GLY A 194 -10.18 -9.84 7.43
C GLY A 194 -10.66 -9.71 8.88
N VAL A 195 -10.15 -8.72 9.63
CA VAL A 195 -10.62 -8.41 10.99
C VAL A 195 -12.06 -7.90 10.96
N LEU A 196 -12.37 -6.99 10.04
CA LEU A 196 -13.75 -6.49 9.88
C LEU A 196 -14.71 -7.61 9.50
N ILE A 197 -14.33 -8.51 8.59
CA ILE A 197 -15.11 -9.70 8.25
C ILE A 197 -15.31 -10.58 9.48
N ALA A 198 -14.28 -10.77 10.31
CA ALA A 198 -14.40 -11.56 11.53
C ALA A 198 -15.28 -10.91 12.60
N SER A 199 -15.35 -9.57 12.63
CA SER A 199 -16.17 -8.82 13.58
C SER A 199 -17.62 -8.63 13.14
N LEU A 200 -17.89 -8.71 11.82
CA LEU A 200 -19.22 -8.50 11.23
C LEU A 200 -19.92 -9.82 10.87
N ALA A 201 -19.20 -10.94 10.91
CA ALA A 201 -19.73 -12.30 10.72
C ALA A 201 -20.08 -12.94 12.06
#